data_AF-A0A2Z3I8E7-F1
#
_entry.id   AF-A0A2Z3I8E7-F1
#
_cell.length_a   1.000
_cell.length_b   1.000
_cell.length_c   1.000
_cell.angle_alpha   90.00
_cell.angle_beta   90.00
_cell.angle_gamma   90.00
#
_symmetry.space_group_name_H-M   'P 1'
#
loop_
_entity.id
_entity.type
_entity.pdbx_description
1 polymer ?
#
loop_
_entity_poly.entity_id
_entity_poly.type
_entity_poly.pdbx_seq_one_letter_code
_entity_poly.pdbx_strand_id
1 'polypeptide(L)'
;MRLSNQGKWFGQIRDHQVFYLERDPVSIRFRLLLYPWHPSEPIIGKTQTIKICSDCGDVSSELQRRRPDLGEFHLSVQDLKACIGEILPNQKLEIDFSEAATWAQANAPWIAAREAFLEHAALTTKLNAKRAAIEQRRPLGQEDWDWIVSLAEERDVRLEGRPEALEWLIREGQRLSRG
;
A
#
# COMPACT_ATOMS: atom_id res chain seq x y z
N MET A 1 -19.02 16.84 6.91
CA MET A 1 -20.26 16.87 7.70
C MET A 1 -21.43 16.84 6.76
N ARG A 2 -22.51 16.15 7.14
CA ARG A 2 -23.76 16.12 6.38
C ARG A 2 -24.87 16.65 7.27
N LEU A 3 -25.75 17.45 6.70
CA LEU A 3 -26.97 17.87 7.37
C LEU A 3 -28.00 16.75 7.16
N SER A 4 -28.49 16.17 8.26
CA SER A 4 -29.58 15.20 8.18
C SER A 4 -30.90 15.90 7.85
N ASN A 5 -31.90 15.13 7.40
CA ASN A 5 -33.27 15.63 7.18
C ASN A 5 -33.93 16.20 8.46
N GLN A 6 -33.31 16.03 9.62
CA GLN A 6 -33.72 16.61 10.90
C GLN A 6 -32.96 17.89 11.26
N GLY A 7 -32.16 18.47 10.34
CA GLY A 7 -31.38 19.68 10.57
C GLY A 7 -30.17 19.50 11.49
N LYS A 8 -29.78 18.25 11.80
CA LYS A 8 -28.60 17.95 12.63
C LYS A 8 -27.40 17.65 11.76
N TRP A 9 -26.27 18.29 12.06
CA TRP A 9 -24.97 17.96 11.48
C TRP A 9 -24.46 16.64 12.04
N PHE A 10 -24.04 15.74 11.16
CA PHE A 10 -23.36 14.50 11.56
C PHE A 10 -22.08 14.31 10.75
N GLY A 11 -21.07 13.75 11.41
CA GLY A 11 -19.79 13.36 10.82
C GLY A 11 -19.59 11.86 10.92
N GLN A 12 -18.79 11.30 10.02
CA GLN A 12 -18.34 9.92 10.09
C GLN A 12 -16.82 9.89 10.09
N ILE A 13 -16.25 8.85 10.67
CA ILE A 13 -14.82 8.56 10.55
C ILE A 13 -14.67 7.52 9.45
N ARG A 14 -13.76 7.75 8.50
CA ARG A 14 -13.48 6.87 7.36
C ARG A 14 -12.07 6.31 7.44
N ASP A 15 -11.91 5.15 6.84
CA ASP A 15 -10.59 4.56 6.60
C ASP A 15 -9.90 5.25 5.42
N HIS A 16 -8.60 5.50 5.59
CA HIS A 16 -7.74 6.06 4.57
C HIS A 16 -6.41 5.31 4.57
N GLN A 17 -6.00 4.84 3.40
CA GLN A 17 -4.75 4.10 3.25
C GLN A 17 -3.60 5.08 3.07
N VAL A 18 -2.53 4.90 3.83
CA VAL A 18 -1.28 5.67 3.78
C VAL A 18 -0.14 4.76 3.37
N PHE A 19 0.71 5.26 2.49
CA PHE A 19 1.90 4.55 2.01
C PHE A 19 3.16 5.14 2.62
N TYR A 20 4.03 4.27 3.10
CA TYR A 20 5.36 4.64 3.58
C TYR A 20 6.41 4.05 2.66
N LEU A 21 7.36 4.89 2.26
CA LEU A 21 8.52 4.46 1.48
C LEU A 21 9.34 3.44 2.27
N GLU A 22 9.85 2.44 1.54
CA GLU A 22 10.91 1.58 2.05
C GLU A 22 12.17 2.42 2.27
N ARG A 23 12.80 2.22 3.42
CA ARG A 23 14.01 2.95 3.83
C ARG A 23 15.17 2.01 4.13
N ASP A 24 14.93 0.72 4.25
CA ASP A 24 16.00 -0.26 4.42
C ASP A 24 16.70 -0.49 3.07
N PRO A 25 17.99 -0.12 2.93
CA PRO A 25 18.74 -0.29 1.69
C PRO A 25 18.87 -1.77 1.29
N VAL A 26 18.85 -2.70 2.25
CA VAL A 26 18.90 -4.14 1.96
C VAL A 26 17.60 -4.58 1.29
N SER A 27 16.45 -4.17 1.84
CA SER A 27 15.14 -4.45 1.24
C SER A 27 15.00 -3.79 -0.13
N ILE A 28 15.41 -2.53 -0.29
CA ILE A 28 15.42 -1.85 -1.61
C ILE A 28 16.24 -2.66 -2.62
N ARG A 29 17.47 -3.07 -2.25
CA ARG A 29 18.34 -3.86 -3.12
C ARG A 29 17.68 -5.17 -3.55
N PHE A 30 17.10 -5.93 -2.62
CA PHE A 30 16.43 -7.19 -2.97
C PHE A 30 15.15 -6.96 -3.78
N ARG A 31 14.39 -5.89 -3.51
CA ARG A 31 13.23 -5.52 -4.33
C ARG A 31 13.62 -5.24 -5.78
N LEU A 32 14.66 -4.44 -6.01
CA LEU A 32 15.16 -4.15 -7.36
C LEU A 32 15.76 -5.38 -8.04
N LEU A 33 16.41 -6.26 -7.29
CA LEU A 33 17.02 -7.48 -7.80
C LEU A 33 15.99 -8.54 -8.21
N LEU A 34 14.94 -8.72 -7.41
CA LEU A 34 13.96 -9.80 -7.57
C LEU A 34 12.76 -9.40 -8.43
N TYR A 35 12.50 -8.10 -8.55
CA TYR A 35 11.37 -7.55 -9.32
C TYR A 35 11.83 -6.47 -10.28
N PRO A 36 12.69 -6.77 -11.28
CA PRO A 36 13.17 -5.77 -12.24
C PRO A 36 12.05 -5.16 -13.11
N TRP A 37 10.85 -5.75 -13.12
CA TRP A 37 9.65 -5.22 -13.80
C TRP A 37 8.75 -4.37 -12.90
N HIS A 38 8.99 -4.34 -11.59
CA HIS A 38 8.28 -3.40 -10.69
C HIS A 38 8.83 -1.98 -10.88
N PRO A 39 8.03 -0.94 -10.58
CA PRO A 39 8.53 0.44 -10.56
C PRO A 39 9.75 0.56 -9.66
N SER A 40 10.79 1.26 -10.15
CA SER A 40 12.00 1.51 -9.36
C SER A 40 11.77 2.54 -8.26
N GLU A 41 10.86 3.49 -8.46
CA GLU A 41 10.42 4.47 -7.46
C GLU A 41 8.95 4.89 -7.69
N PRO A 42 8.18 5.19 -6.62
CA PRO A 42 8.51 4.95 -5.22
C PRO A 42 8.46 3.46 -4.87
N ILE A 43 9.30 3.00 -3.94
CA ILE A 43 9.21 1.64 -3.37
C ILE A 43 8.46 1.75 -2.04
N ILE A 44 7.27 1.14 -1.95
CA ILE A 44 6.50 1.11 -0.71
C ILE A 44 7.03 -0.03 0.17
N GLY A 45 7.36 0.29 1.43
CA GLY A 45 7.80 -0.70 2.43
C GLY A 45 6.70 -1.07 3.44
N LYS A 46 5.67 -0.22 3.55
CA LYS A 46 4.52 -0.45 4.43
C LYS A 46 3.29 0.33 3.96
N THR A 47 2.13 -0.31 4.09
CA THR A 47 0.83 0.36 4.03
C THR A 47 0.22 0.44 5.43
N GLN A 48 -0.49 1.51 5.75
CA GLN A 48 -1.24 1.62 6.99
C GLN A 48 -2.63 2.20 6.72
N THR A 49 -3.65 1.65 7.36
CA THR A 49 -4.97 2.29 7.37
C THR A 49 -5.06 3.21 8.58
N ILE A 50 -5.34 4.48 8.34
CA ILE A 50 -5.62 5.47 9.38
C ILE A 50 -7.08 5.90 9.31
N LYS A 51 -7.54 6.54 10.39
CA LYS A 51 -8.88 7.10 10.49
C LYS A 51 -8.84 8.60 10.18
N ILE A 52 -9.64 9.04 9.22
CA ILE A 52 -9.82 10.46 8.87
C ILE A 52 -11.30 10.87 9.02
N CYS A 53 -11.56 12.16 9.18
CA CYS A 53 -12.95 12.63 9.24
C CYS A 53 -13.62 12.54 7.86
N SER A 54 -14.95 12.57 7.85
CA SER A 54 -15.75 12.48 6.63
C SER A 54 -15.44 13.59 5.63
N ASP A 55 -15.07 14.79 6.09
CA ASP A 55 -14.75 15.91 5.21
C ASP A 55 -13.42 15.69 4.48
N CYS A 56 -12.37 15.27 5.18
CA CYS A 56 -11.12 14.88 4.55
C CYS A 56 -11.33 13.70 3.58
N GLY A 57 -12.17 12.73 3.95
CA GLY A 57 -12.50 11.61 3.09
C GLY A 57 -13.40 11.97 1.91
N ASP A 58 -14.11 13.10 1.97
CA ASP A 58 -14.97 13.57 0.88
C ASP A 58 -14.12 14.14 -0.27
N VAL A 59 -12.91 14.66 -0.02
CA VAL A 59 -11.98 15.17 -1.06
C VAL A 59 -11.76 14.15 -2.16
N SER A 60 -11.32 12.93 -1.83
CA SER A 60 -11.08 11.89 -2.83
C SER A 60 -12.36 11.46 -3.54
N SER A 61 -13.46 11.25 -2.80
CA SER A 61 -14.73 10.79 -3.42
C SER A 61 -15.35 11.85 -4.33
N GLU A 62 -15.28 13.13 -3.95
CA GLU A 62 -15.82 14.22 -4.77
C GLU A 62 -14.90 14.54 -5.94
N LEU A 63 -13.58 14.40 -5.79
CA LEU A 63 -12.64 14.50 -6.90
C LEU A 63 -12.93 13.42 -7.93
N GLN A 64 -13.06 12.15 -7.54
CA GLN A 64 -13.42 11.05 -8.46
C GLN A 64 -14.73 11.33 -9.20
N ARG A 65 -15.74 11.86 -8.49
CA ARG A 65 -17.04 12.19 -9.08
C ARG A 65 -16.96 13.32 -10.10
N ARG A 66 -16.09 14.32 -9.87
CA ARG A 66 -15.92 15.49 -10.75
C ARG A 66 -14.93 15.26 -11.89
N ARG A 67 -13.94 14.39 -11.67
CA ARG A 67 -12.83 14.10 -12.57
C ARG A 67 -12.68 12.59 -12.78
N PRO A 68 -13.68 11.94 -13.40
CA PRO A 68 -13.64 10.50 -13.66
C PRO A 68 -12.49 10.11 -14.61
N ASP A 69 -11.95 11.08 -15.36
CA ASP A 69 -10.80 10.92 -16.24
C ASP A 69 -9.48 10.59 -15.52
N LEU A 70 -9.38 10.87 -14.21
CA LEU A 70 -8.18 10.61 -13.43
C LEU A 70 -7.95 9.12 -13.12
N GLY A 71 -8.93 8.25 -13.37
CA GLY A 71 -8.81 6.82 -13.05
C GLY A 71 -8.66 6.58 -11.54
N GLU A 72 -7.89 5.55 -11.18
CA GLU A 72 -7.48 5.29 -9.78
C GLU A 72 -6.32 6.23 -9.40
N PHE A 73 -6.41 6.87 -8.23
CA PHE A 73 -5.39 7.79 -7.74
C PHE A 73 -5.22 7.70 -6.22
N HIS A 74 -4.11 8.25 -5.73
CA HIS A 74 -3.80 8.35 -4.31
C HIS A 74 -3.56 9.80 -3.91
N LEU A 75 -4.09 10.20 -2.76
CA LEU A 75 -3.77 11.45 -2.08
C LEU A 75 -3.25 11.11 -0.70
N SER A 76 -2.07 11.62 -0.35
CA SER A 76 -1.54 11.52 1.00
C SER A 76 -2.35 12.41 1.97
N VAL A 77 -2.14 12.24 3.27
CA VAL A 77 -2.77 13.12 4.28
C VAL A 77 -2.35 14.58 4.09
N GLN A 78 -1.12 14.82 3.64
CA GLN A 78 -0.60 16.14 3.35
C GLN A 78 -1.31 16.74 2.13
N ASP A 79 -1.51 15.95 1.08
CA ASP A 79 -2.24 16.39 -0.12
C ASP A 79 -3.69 16.72 0.23
N LEU A 80 -4.35 15.84 1.01
CA LEU A 80 -5.71 16.09 1.50
C LEU A 80 -5.78 17.40 2.29
N LYS A 81 -4.80 17.69 3.15
CA LYS A 81 -4.74 18.94 3.91
C LYS A 81 -4.53 20.16 3.02
N ALA A 82 -3.70 20.03 1.98
CA ALA A 82 -3.43 21.12 1.04
C ALA A 82 -4.69 21.50 0.24
N CYS A 83 -5.50 20.51 -0.13
CA CYS A 83 -6.72 20.72 -0.91
C CYS A 83 -7.89 21.34 -0.11
N ILE A 84 -7.73 21.51 1.20
CA ILE A 84 -8.79 21.95 2.11
C ILE A 84 -8.61 23.45 2.37
N GLY A 85 -9.64 24.23 2.03
CA GLY A 85 -9.71 25.65 2.34
C GLY A 85 -10.03 25.94 3.81
N GLU A 86 -10.64 27.10 4.06
CA GLU A 86 -11.00 27.51 5.42
C GLU A 86 -12.03 26.55 6.05
N ILE A 87 -11.77 26.15 7.30
CA ILE A 87 -12.66 25.27 8.06
C ILE A 87 -13.57 26.12 8.94
N LEU A 88 -14.81 26.35 8.48
CA LEU A 88 -15.81 27.12 9.20
C LEU A 88 -16.80 26.22 9.98
N PRO A 89 -17.26 26.63 11.18
CA PRO A 89 -18.25 25.88 11.95
C PRO A 89 -19.56 25.71 11.18
N ASN A 90 -20.14 24.50 11.23
CA ASN A 90 -21.43 24.19 10.61
C ASN A 90 -21.50 24.49 9.10
N GLN A 91 -20.39 24.38 8.39
CA GLN A 91 -20.34 24.55 6.94
C GLN A 91 -19.69 23.35 6.26
N LYS A 92 -20.06 23.13 4.99
CA LYS A 92 -19.36 22.14 4.17
C LYS A 92 -17.99 22.71 3.83
N LEU A 93 -16.98 21.85 3.92
CA LEU A 93 -15.62 22.20 3.59
C LEU A 93 -15.51 22.68 2.14
N GLU A 94 -14.79 23.79 1.94
CA GLU A 94 -14.36 24.20 0.60
C GLU A 94 -13.16 23.35 0.19
N ILE A 95 -13.22 22.80 -1.03
CA ILE A 95 -12.22 21.89 -1.56
C ILE A 95 -11.68 22.49 -2.86
N ASP A 96 -10.38 22.70 -2.95
CA ASP A 96 -9.70 23.04 -4.18
C ASP A 96 -9.53 21.78 -5.05
N PHE A 97 -10.45 21.59 -5.98
CA PHE A 97 -10.42 20.45 -6.90
C PHE A 97 -9.33 20.57 -7.98
N SER A 98 -8.82 21.77 -8.25
CA SER A 98 -7.71 21.95 -9.19
C SER A 98 -6.40 21.50 -8.55
N GLU A 99 -6.17 21.89 -7.30
CA GLU A 99 -5.04 21.41 -6.51
C GLU A 99 -5.12 19.90 -6.27
N ALA A 100 -6.29 19.38 -5.90
CA ALA A 100 -6.49 17.95 -5.70
C ALA A 100 -6.21 17.12 -6.97
N ALA A 101 -6.61 17.62 -8.14
CA ALA A 101 -6.29 16.97 -9.42
C ALA A 101 -4.79 17.00 -9.73
N THR A 102 -4.10 18.10 -9.39
CA THR A 102 -2.65 18.23 -9.55
C THR A 102 -1.91 17.19 -8.71
N TRP A 103 -2.30 17.05 -7.44
CA TRP A 103 -1.72 16.03 -6.55
C TRP A 103 -2.04 14.61 -7.01
N ALA A 104 -3.28 14.34 -7.44
CA ALA A 104 -3.65 13.02 -7.96
C ALA A 104 -2.80 12.61 -9.17
N GLN A 105 -2.54 13.53 -10.09
CA GLN A 105 -1.67 13.30 -11.25
C GLN A 105 -0.20 13.11 -10.85
N ALA A 106 0.31 13.97 -9.97
CA ALA A 106 1.68 13.85 -9.46
C ALA A 106 1.89 12.51 -8.72
N ASN A 107 0.85 11.99 -8.09
CA ASN A 107 0.88 10.75 -7.34
C ASN A 107 0.59 9.49 -8.17
N ALA A 108 0.41 9.60 -9.49
CA ALA A 108 0.16 8.43 -10.35
C ALA A 108 1.16 7.26 -10.14
N PRO A 109 2.48 7.50 -9.94
CA PRO A 109 3.44 6.42 -9.67
C PRO A 109 3.13 5.59 -8.42
N TRP A 110 2.42 6.16 -7.43
CA TRP A 110 2.07 5.44 -6.20
C TRP A 110 1.08 4.30 -6.43
N ILE A 111 0.26 4.36 -7.48
CA ILE A 111 -0.70 3.29 -7.79
C ILE A 111 0.04 2.03 -8.25
N ALA A 112 0.95 2.17 -9.22
CA ALA A 112 1.79 1.06 -9.66
C ALA A 112 2.69 0.53 -8.52
N ALA A 113 3.24 1.44 -7.70
CA ALA A 113 4.04 1.05 -6.53
C ALA A 113 3.23 0.26 -5.48
N ARG A 114 1.94 0.60 -5.30
CA ARG A 114 1.03 -0.12 -4.40
C ARG A 114 0.78 -1.53 -4.92
N GLU A 115 0.50 -1.71 -6.21
CA GLU A 115 0.31 -3.03 -6.80
C GLU A 115 1.55 -3.89 -6.63
N ALA A 116 2.72 -3.34 -6.97
CA ALA A 116 4.02 -3.97 -6.75
C ALA A 116 4.25 -4.36 -5.27
N PHE A 117 3.85 -3.51 -4.33
CA PHE A 117 3.92 -3.84 -2.90
C PHE A 117 2.97 -4.98 -2.53
N LEU A 118 1.72 -4.96 -2.99
CA LEU A 118 0.73 -6.00 -2.67
C LEU A 118 1.14 -7.37 -3.21
N GLU A 119 1.66 -7.44 -4.43
CA GLU A 119 2.18 -8.68 -5.01
C GLU A 119 3.34 -9.25 -4.18
N HIS A 120 4.28 -8.39 -3.80
CA HIS A 120 5.40 -8.78 -2.97
C HIS A 120 4.95 -9.23 -1.57
N ALA A 121 4.07 -8.47 -0.92
CA ALA A 121 3.55 -8.78 0.40
C ALA A 121 2.79 -10.11 0.40
N ALA A 122 2.01 -10.38 -0.66
CA ALA A 122 1.31 -11.64 -0.84
C ALA A 122 2.29 -12.82 -0.99
N LEU A 123 3.35 -12.66 -1.81
CA LEU A 123 4.36 -13.70 -1.98
C LEU A 123 5.11 -13.98 -0.68
N THR A 124 5.71 -12.95 -0.06
CA THR A 124 6.54 -13.13 1.14
C THR A 124 5.74 -13.70 2.31
N THR A 125 4.51 -13.24 2.51
CA THR A 125 3.59 -13.79 3.52
C THR A 125 3.25 -15.24 3.22
N LYS A 126 2.99 -15.60 1.96
CA LYS A 126 2.74 -17.00 1.55
C LYS A 126 3.94 -17.89 1.85
N LEU A 127 5.16 -17.48 1.46
CA LEU A 127 6.38 -18.25 1.69
C LEU A 127 6.64 -18.45 3.20
N ASN A 128 6.56 -17.38 3.99
CA ASN A 128 6.71 -17.45 5.45
C ASN A 128 5.65 -18.36 6.10
N ALA A 129 4.38 -18.27 5.67
CA ALA A 129 3.31 -19.13 6.17
C ALA A 129 3.54 -20.60 5.82
N LYS A 130 4.00 -20.90 4.59
CA LYS A 130 4.34 -22.27 4.18
C LYS A 130 5.49 -22.84 5.00
N ARG A 131 6.58 -22.06 5.18
CA ARG A 131 7.71 -22.44 6.04
C ARG A 131 7.22 -22.77 7.45
N ALA A 132 6.51 -21.83 8.09
CA ALA A 132 6.04 -21.97 9.46
C ALA A 132 5.10 -23.19 9.64
N ALA A 133 4.23 -23.47 8.66
CA ALA A 133 3.32 -24.61 8.73
C ALA A 133 4.05 -25.97 8.69
N ILE A 134 5.18 -26.07 7.97
CA ILE A 134 6.00 -27.28 7.93
C ILE A 134 6.79 -27.41 9.23
N GLU A 135 7.45 -26.33 9.67
CA GLU A 135 8.26 -26.28 10.89
C GLU A 135 7.46 -26.64 12.15
N GLN A 136 6.16 -26.34 12.18
CA GLN A 136 5.25 -26.75 13.26
C GLN A 136 5.09 -28.27 13.38
N ARG A 137 5.35 -29.03 12.31
CA ARG A 137 5.14 -30.49 12.24
C ARG A 137 6.45 -31.26 12.28
N ARG A 138 7.49 -30.73 11.63
CA ARG A 138 8.83 -31.35 11.55
C ARG A 138 9.89 -30.32 11.14
N PRO A 139 11.18 -30.59 11.41
CA PRO A 139 12.27 -29.82 10.82
C PRO A 139 12.17 -29.78 9.27
N LEU A 140 12.57 -28.65 8.68
CA LEU A 140 12.65 -28.47 7.23
C LEU A 140 13.78 -29.34 6.66
N GLY A 141 13.45 -30.12 5.63
CA GLY A 141 14.41 -30.82 4.79
C GLY A 141 14.70 -30.06 3.51
N GLN A 142 15.66 -30.56 2.71
CA GLN A 142 16.01 -29.95 1.42
C GLN A 142 14.81 -29.89 0.47
N GLU A 143 14.00 -30.94 0.41
CA GLU A 143 12.80 -30.99 -0.45
C GLU A 143 11.76 -29.89 -0.11
N ASP A 144 11.67 -29.48 1.16
CA ASP A 144 10.78 -28.37 1.55
C ASP A 144 11.33 -27.03 1.07
N TRP A 145 12.64 -26.85 1.12
CA TRP A 145 13.30 -25.67 0.61
C TRP A 145 13.17 -25.57 -0.90
N ASP A 146 13.38 -26.66 -1.62
CA ASP A 146 13.20 -26.74 -3.07
C ASP A 146 11.75 -26.41 -3.46
N TRP A 147 10.78 -26.92 -2.70
CA TRP A 147 9.36 -26.57 -2.89
C TRP A 147 9.06 -25.10 -2.57
N ILE A 148 9.61 -24.53 -1.50
CA ILE A 148 9.43 -23.11 -1.19
C ILE A 148 10.03 -22.23 -2.30
N VAL A 149 11.18 -22.62 -2.86
CA VAL A 149 11.79 -21.94 -4.02
C VAL A 149 10.85 -22.01 -5.23
N SER A 150 10.29 -23.18 -5.54
CA SER A 150 9.39 -23.33 -6.68
C SER A 150 8.15 -22.43 -6.56
N LEU A 151 7.64 -22.20 -5.35
CA LEU A 151 6.53 -21.27 -5.11
C LEU A 151 6.87 -19.80 -5.43
N ALA A 152 8.14 -19.40 -5.30
CA ALA A 152 8.60 -18.08 -5.68
C ALA A 152 8.79 -17.98 -7.20
N GLU A 153 9.33 -19.02 -7.82
CA GLU A 153 9.54 -19.10 -9.27
C GLU A 153 8.22 -19.15 -10.06
N GLU A 154 7.15 -19.74 -9.50
CA GLU A 154 5.77 -19.64 -10.00
C GLU A 154 5.27 -18.19 -10.13
N ARG A 155 5.95 -17.24 -9.47
CA ARG A 155 5.67 -15.79 -9.51
C ARG A 155 6.78 -15.01 -10.21
N ASP A 156 7.54 -15.69 -11.07
CA ASP A 156 8.68 -15.16 -11.82
C ASP A 156 9.84 -14.64 -10.95
N VAL A 157 9.82 -14.91 -9.64
CA VAL A 157 10.90 -14.51 -8.72
C VAL A 157 12.02 -15.55 -8.76
N ARG A 158 13.10 -15.20 -9.47
CA ARG A 158 14.26 -16.08 -9.65
C ARG A 158 15.18 -16.08 -8.43
N LEU A 159 15.28 -17.23 -7.78
CA LEU A 159 16.11 -17.44 -6.59
C LEU A 159 17.34 -18.34 -6.83
N GLU A 160 17.54 -18.82 -8.06
CA GLU A 160 18.67 -19.67 -8.42
C GLU A 160 20.01 -19.04 -7.99
N GLY A 161 20.76 -19.78 -7.17
CA GLY A 161 22.05 -19.36 -6.62
C GLY A 161 22.00 -18.21 -5.60
N ARG A 162 20.82 -17.89 -5.05
CA ARG A 162 20.59 -16.73 -4.15
C ARG A 162 19.90 -17.13 -2.84
N PRO A 163 20.51 -17.99 -2.00
CA PRO A 163 19.93 -18.42 -0.73
C PRO A 163 19.59 -17.24 0.21
N GLU A 164 20.38 -16.17 0.17
CA GLU A 164 20.17 -14.95 0.95
C GLU A 164 18.90 -14.19 0.54
N ALA A 165 18.49 -14.28 -0.73
CA ALA A 165 17.27 -13.66 -1.22
C ALA A 165 16.03 -14.42 -0.73
N LEU A 166 16.11 -15.76 -0.68
CA LEU A 166 15.05 -16.58 -0.10
C LEU A 166 14.89 -16.31 1.39
N GLU A 167 16.00 -16.26 2.14
CA GLU A 167 15.98 -15.94 3.55
C GLU A 167 15.38 -14.55 3.80
N TRP A 168 15.75 -13.56 2.98
CA TRP A 168 15.17 -12.23 3.03
C TRP A 168 13.65 -12.25 2.78
N LEU A 169 13.16 -12.92 1.73
CA LEU A 169 11.72 -13.02 1.43
C LEU A 169 10.92 -13.61 2.61
N ILE A 170 11.47 -14.60 3.29
CA ILE A 170 10.83 -15.23 4.44
C ILE A 170 10.78 -14.29 5.64
N ARG A 171 11.91 -13.65 5.98
CA ARG A 171 11.98 -12.64 7.07
C ARG A 171 11.05 -11.47 6.78
N GLU A 172 10.96 -11.07 5.53
CA GLU A 172 10.09 -10.00 5.06
C GLU A 172 8.62 -10.38 5.21
N GLY A 173 8.26 -11.63 4.90
CA GLY A 173 6.91 -12.14 5.16
C GLY A 173 6.55 -12.11 6.64
N GLN A 174 7.51 -12.41 7.51
CA GLN A 174 7.32 -12.30 8.96
C GLN A 174 7.14 -10.84 9.41
N ARG A 175 7.90 -9.89 8.83
CA ARG A 175 7.75 -8.45 9.11
C ARG A 175 6.37 -7.94 8.70
N LEU A 176 5.93 -8.29 7.50
CA LEU A 176 4.67 -7.83 6.93
C LEU A 176 3.44 -8.50 7.56
N SER A 177 3.55 -9.74 8.06
CA SER A 177 2.46 -10.41 8.77
C SER A 177 2.16 -9.82 10.16
N ARG A 178 3.07 -9.01 10.72
CA ARG A 178 2.94 -8.38 12.05
C ARG A 178 2.48 -6.92 11.99
N GLY A 179 2.42 -6.33 10.79
CA GLY A 179 2.09 -4.92 10.57
C GLY A 179 0.65 -4.72 10.14
#